data_AF-A0A9E5HW00-F1
#
_entry.id   AF-A0A9E5HW00-F1
#
_cell.length_a   1.000
_cell.length_b   1.000
_cell.length_c   1.000
_cell.angle_alpha   90.00
_cell.angle_beta   90.00
_cell.angle_gamma   90.00
#
_symmetry.space_group_name_H-M   'P 1'
#
loop_
_entity.id
_entity.type
_entity.pdbx_description
1 polymer ?
#
loop_
_entity_poly.entity_id
_entity_poly.type
_entity_poly.pdbx_seq_one_letter_code
_entity_poly.pdbx_strand_id
1 'polypeptide(L)'
;PRKYFLGIVPWGRQSSAYGYAQALDGTWADYKKSSGRRFASRSNIHDATDFMGWYMQESRRRLGIKMSDAKKQYLAYHEGHGGFERGSYRKKAWLLSVSDKVNRRANSYKKQLKRCGRA
;
A
#
# COMPACT_ATOMS: atom_id res chain seq x y z
N PRO A 1 -15.74 14.39 10.78
CA PRO A 1 -14.28 14.29 11.05
C PRO A 1 -13.57 13.33 10.09
N ARG A 2 -12.60 13.81 9.29
CA ARG A 2 -11.83 12.95 8.37
C ARG A 2 -10.87 12.08 9.21
N LYS A 3 -11.10 10.76 9.22
CA LYS A 3 -10.18 9.80 9.83
C LYS A 3 -8.92 9.72 8.97
N TYR A 4 -7.76 9.51 9.56
CA TYR A 4 -6.50 9.39 8.82
C TYR A 4 -5.98 7.98 8.98
N PHE A 5 -5.71 7.32 7.85
CA PHE A 5 -4.99 6.06 7.87
C PHE A 5 -3.48 6.36 7.91
N LEU A 6 -2.79 5.86 8.95
CA LEU A 6 -1.36 6.09 9.24
C LEU A 6 -0.93 7.57 9.27
N GLY A 7 -1.86 8.49 9.56
CA GLY A 7 -1.56 9.94 9.64
C GLY A 7 -1.24 10.62 8.29
N ILE A 8 -1.55 10.00 7.15
CA ILE A 8 -1.14 10.51 5.82
C ILE A 8 -2.31 10.75 4.86
N VAL A 9 -3.45 10.06 5.02
CA VAL A 9 -4.53 10.03 4.00
C VAL A 9 -5.86 10.57 4.56
N PRO A 10 -6.48 11.62 3.97
CA PRO A 10 -7.80 12.09 4.37
C PRO A 10 -8.91 11.14 3.92
N TRP A 11 -9.76 10.68 4.85
CA TRP A 11 -10.83 9.71 4.63
C TRP A 11 -12.12 10.31 4.04
N GLY A 12 -12.70 9.61 3.06
CA GLY A 12 -13.99 9.91 2.44
C GLY A 12 -14.71 8.63 1.99
N ARG A 13 -15.93 8.45 2.53
CA ARG A 13 -16.94 7.40 2.35
C ARG A 13 -16.73 6.05 3.05
N GLN A 14 -17.82 5.60 3.65
CA GLN A 14 -17.96 4.50 4.61
C GLN A 14 -18.50 3.28 3.86
N SER A 15 -17.70 2.21 3.78
CA SER A 15 -18.18 0.85 3.53
C SER A 15 -17.11 -0.16 3.99
N SER A 16 -17.50 -1.01 4.95
CA SER A 16 -16.87 -2.24 5.50
C SER A 16 -15.34 -2.32 5.78
N ALA A 17 -14.58 -1.25 5.66
CA ALA A 17 -13.12 -1.30 5.85
C ALA A 17 -12.75 -1.27 7.36
N TYR A 18 -12.19 -2.37 7.90
CA TYR A 18 -11.72 -2.50 9.30
C TYR A 18 -10.25 -2.98 9.38
N GLY A 19 -9.42 -2.33 10.22
CA GLY A 19 -8.00 -2.69 10.51
C GLY A 19 -6.89 -1.86 9.79
N TYR A 20 -5.62 -2.08 10.16
CA TYR A 20 -4.43 -1.43 9.55
C TYR A 20 -4.21 -1.77 8.07
N ALA A 21 -5.04 -2.61 7.46
CA ALA A 21 -4.98 -2.97 6.05
C ALA A 21 -6.32 -2.63 5.38
N GLN A 22 -6.87 -1.44 5.68
CA GLN A 22 -8.21 -0.94 5.32
C GLN A 22 -8.51 -0.82 3.80
N ALA A 23 -7.91 -1.67 2.98
CA ALA A 23 -8.21 -1.86 1.56
C ALA A 23 -8.32 -3.37 1.26
N LEU A 24 -9.51 -3.77 0.79
CA LEU A 24 -9.81 -4.98 0.03
C LEU A 24 -10.01 -6.27 0.86
N ASP A 25 -11.26 -6.52 1.28
CA ASP A 25 -11.66 -7.79 1.88
C ASP A 25 -11.32 -9.01 1.01
N GLY A 26 -11.52 -8.89 -0.31
CA GLY A 26 -11.15 -9.93 -1.29
C GLY A 26 -9.64 -10.18 -1.36
N THR A 27 -8.83 -9.12 -1.37
CA THR A 27 -7.38 -9.25 -1.51
C THR A 27 -6.71 -9.80 -0.24
N TRP A 28 -7.30 -9.57 0.93
CA TRP A 28 -6.84 -10.22 2.16
C TRP A 28 -7.11 -11.74 2.16
N ALA A 29 -8.24 -12.17 1.58
CA ALA A 29 -8.53 -13.59 1.42
C ALA A 29 -7.51 -14.27 0.48
N ASP A 30 -7.19 -13.61 -0.64
CA ASP A 30 -6.14 -14.07 -1.56
C ASP A 30 -4.77 -14.15 -0.89
N TYR A 31 -4.43 -13.14 -0.07
CA TYR A 31 -3.22 -13.16 0.74
C TYR A 31 -3.21 -14.37 1.69
N LYS A 32 -4.24 -14.57 2.51
CA LYS A 32 -4.32 -15.72 3.44
C LYS A 32 -4.23 -17.06 2.71
N LYS A 33 -4.81 -17.17 1.51
CA LYS A 33 -4.73 -18.36 0.66
C LYS A 33 -3.31 -18.58 0.13
N SER A 34 -2.64 -17.52 -0.31
CA SER A 34 -1.29 -17.59 -0.89
C SER A 34 -0.17 -17.75 0.16
N SER A 35 -0.33 -17.18 1.36
CA SER A 35 0.66 -17.23 2.43
C SER A 35 0.47 -18.44 3.36
N GLY A 36 -0.67 -19.12 3.28
CA GLY A 36 -1.04 -20.21 4.20
C GLY A 36 -1.36 -19.74 5.63
N ARG A 37 -1.33 -18.42 5.90
CA ARG A 37 -1.46 -17.85 7.25
C ARG A 37 -2.94 -17.66 7.61
N ARG A 38 -3.58 -18.76 8.03
CA ARG A 38 -5.02 -18.80 8.38
C ARG A 38 -5.42 -17.85 9.52
N PHE A 39 -4.49 -17.55 10.44
CA PHE A 39 -4.72 -16.70 11.62
C PHE A 39 -4.14 -15.28 11.49
N ALA A 40 -3.68 -14.87 10.30
CA ALA A 40 -3.17 -13.50 10.11
C ALA A 40 -4.28 -12.48 10.42
N SER A 41 -3.95 -11.46 11.21
CA SER A 41 -4.89 -10.41 11.61
C SER A 41 -4.50 -9.05 11.06
N ARG A 42 -5.47 -8.32 10.50
CA ARG A 42 -5.28 -6.93 10.02
C ARG A 42 -5.04 -5.93 11.15
N SER A 43 -5.21 -6.32 12.41
CA SER A 43 -4.88 -5.50 13.57
C SER A 43 -3.45 -5.70 14.06
N ASN A 44 -2.73 -6.72 13.58
CA ASN A 44 -1.34 -6.97 13.91
C ASN A 44 -0.42 -6.26 12.90
N ILE A 45 0.52 -5.46 13.41
CA ILE A 45 1.42 -4.66 12.57
C ILE A 45 2.35 -5.52 11.70
N HIS A 46 2.79 -6.69 12.19
CA HIS A 46 3.62 -7.62 11.43
C HIS A 46 2.84 -8.24 10.28
N ASP A 47 1.61 -8.69 10.54
CA ASP A 47 0.77 -9.29 9.50
C ASP A 47 0.32 -8.25 8.46
N ALA A 48 0.05 -7.01 8.87
CA ALA A 48 -0.25 -5.91 7.96
C ALA A 48 0.95 -5.56 7.06
N THR A 49 2.16 -5.57 7.62
CA THR A 49 3.39 -5.30 6.87
C THR A 49 3.72 -6.43 5.90
N ASP A 50 3.54 -7.69 6.31
CA ASP A 50 3.71 -8.86 5.45
C ASP A 50 2.73 -8.84 4.27
N PHE A 51 1.46 -8.55 4.54
CA PHE A 51 0.45 -8.34 3.50
C PHE A 51 0.84 -7.23 2.52
N MET A 52 1.34 -6.09 3.02
CA MET A 52 1.82 -5.01 2.16
C MET A 52 2.98 -5.47 1.28
N GLY A 53 3.94 -6.21 1.83
CA GLY A 53 5.06 -6.79 1.07
C GLY A 53 4.58 -7.75 -0.03
N TRP A 54 3.68 -8.65 0.31
CA TRP A 54 3.03 -9.56 -0.64
C TRP A 54 2.32 -8.80 -1.76
N TYR A 55 1.53 -7.76 -1.43
CA TYR A 55 0.82 -6.95 -2.42
C TYR A 55 1.80 -6.25 -3.37
N MET A 56 2.89 -5.68 -2.84
CA MET A 56 3.91 -5.01 -3.67
C MET A 56 4.64 -5.99 -4.59
N GLN A 57 4.89 -7.21 -4.15
CA GLN A 57 5.43 -8.29 -4.98
C GLN A 57 4.45 -8.66 -6.10
N GLU A 58 3.15 -8.70 -5.80
CA GLU A 58 2.13 -8.96 -6.83
C GLU A 58 2.02 -7.79 -7.82
N SER A 59 2.12 -6.54 -7.35
CA SER A 59 2.23 -5.36 -8.22
C SER A 59 3.44 -5.44 -9.15
N ARG A 60 4.59 -5.93 -8.65
CA ARG A 60 5.78 -6.16 -9.48
C ARG A 60 5.51 -7.22 -10.54
N ARG A 61 4.92 -8.34 -10.16
CA ARG A 61 4.65 -9.48 -11.06
C ARG A 61 3.62 -9.13 -12.14
N ARG A 62 2.53 -8.45 -11.78
CA ARG A 62 1.43 -8.12 -12.71
C ARG A 62 1.69 -6.87 -13.55
N LEU A 63 2.26 -5.83 -12.94
CA LEU A 63 2.34 -4.49 -13.55
C LEU A 63 3.77 -4.06 -13.87
N GLY A 64 4.78 -4.90 -13.60
CA GLY A 64 6.19 -4.56 -13.81
C GLY A 64 6.70 -3.43 -12.91
N ILE A 65 5.96 -3.10 -11.83
CA ILE A 65 6.34 -2.00 -10.93
C ILE A 65 7.54 -2.45 -10.08
N LYS A 66 8.66 -1.74 -10.19
CA LYS A 66 9.85 -2.00 -9.37
C LYS A 66 9.51 -1.87 -7.88
N MET A 67 10.08 -2.71 -7.03
CA MET A 67 9.92 -2.60 -5.56
C MET A 67 10.42 -1.25 -5.03
N SER A 68 11.38 -0.63 -5.70
CA SER A 68 11.91 0.68 -5.37
C SER A 68 11.04 1.86 -5.84
N ASP A 69 10.04 1.63 -6.69
CA ASP A 69 9.14 2.67 -7.19
C ASP A 69 7.96 2.87 -6.22
N ALA A 70 8.25 3.51 -5.08
CA ALA A 70 7.27 3.75 -4.02
C ALA A 70 6.02 4.51 -4.52
N LYS A 71 6.19 5.42 -5.49
CA LYS A 71 5.09 6.17 -6.10
C LYS A 71 4.11 5.23 -6.80
N LYS A 72 4.59 4.40 -7.74
CA LYS A 72 3.73 3.48 -8.48
C LYS A 72 3.17 2.37 -7.60
N GLN A 73 3.95 1.87 -6.64
CA GLN A 73 3.46 0.89 -5.66
C GLN A 73 2.28 1.45 -4.86
N TYR A 74 2.37 2.71 -4.42
CA TYR A 74 1.27 3.38 -3.73
C TYR A 74 0.04 3.57 -4.62
N LEU A 75 0.23 3.98 -5.88
CA LEU A 75 -0.88 4.15 -6.82
C LEU A 75 -1.58 2.82 -7.12
N ALA A 76 -0.83 1.73 -7.28
CA ALA A 76 -1.38 0.40 -7.48
C ALA A 76 -2.15 -0.09 -6.24
N TYR A 77 -1.59 0.13 -5.05
CA TYR A 77 -2.26 -0.22 -3.79
C TYR A 77 -3.58 0.55 -3.60
N HIS A 78 -3.60 1.84 -3.96
CA HIS A 78 -4.77 2.68 -3.81
C HIS A 78 -5.88 2.38 -4.82
N GLU A 79 -5.52 2.23 -6.11
CA GLU A 79 -6.50 2.02 -7.18
C GLU A 79 -6.86 0.54 -7.41
N GLY A 80 -6.10 -0.38 -6.82
CA GLY A 80 -6.06 -1.78 -7.24
C GLY A 80 -5.26 -1.98 -8.54
N HIS A 81 -4.78 -3.20 -8.78
CA HIS A 81 -3.95 -3.48 -9.97
C HIS A 81 -4.64 -3.13 -11.28
N GLY A 82 -5.90 -3.52 -11.46
CA GLY A 82 -6.66 -3.21 -12.68
C GLY A 82 -7.02 -1.72 -12.83
N GLY A 83 -7.23 -1.00 -11.71
CA GLY A 83 -7.44 0.45 -11.75
C GLY A 83 -6.18 1.20 -12.16
N PHE A 84 -5.03 0.76 -11.63
CA PHE A 84 -3.72 1.28 -12.03
C PHE A 84 -3.44 1.05 -13.52
N GLU A 85 -3.69 -0.17 -14.02
CA GLU A 85 -3.52 -0.51 -15.43
C GLU A 85 -4.38 0.37 -16.35
N ARG A 86 -5.64 0.61 -15.97
CA ARG A 86 -6.53 1.56 -16.66
C ARG A 86 -6.16 3.04 -16.47
N GLY A 87 -5.16 3.34 -15.64
CA GLY A 87 -4.69 4.71 -15.40
C GLY A 87 -5.68 5.61 -14.66
N SER A 88 -6.61 5.05 -13.88
CA SER A 88 -7.67 5.85 -13.21
C SER A 88 -7.14 6.91 -12.26
N TYR A 89 -5.94 6.71 -11.70
CA TYR A 89 -5.25 7.69 -10.86
C TYR A 89 -4.92 9.01 -11.59
N ARG A 90 -4.80 9.00 -12.92
CA ARG A 90 -4.42 10.19 -13.70
C ARG A 90 -5.47 11.30 -13.60
N LYS A 91 -6.72 10.94 -13.36
CA LYS A 91 -7.85 11.88 -13.17
C LYS A 91 -7.94 12.42 -11.74
N LYS A 92 -7.10 11.93 -10.80
CA LYS A 92 -7.13 12.26 -9.38
C LYS A 92 -5.88 13.05 -9.00
N ALA A 93 -5.88 14.36 -9.26
CA ALA A 93 -4.74 15.24 -8.97
C ALA A 93 -4.27 15.14 -7.50
N TRP A 94 -5.23 15.04 -6.57
CA TRP A 94 -4.92 14.86 -5.15
C TRP A 94 -4.14 13.56 -4.88
N LEU A 95 -4.45 12.46 -5.59
CA LEU A 95 -3.81 11.17 -5.41
C LEU A 95 -2.38 11.19 -5.95
N LEU A 96 -2.16 11.85 -7.09
CA LEU A 96 -0.82 12.10 -7.62
C LEU A 96 0.04 12.87 -6.60
N SER A 97 -0.50 13.94 -6.01
CA SER A 97 0.20 14.72 -4.98
C SER A 97 0.56 13.89 -3.74
N VAL A 98 -0.35 13.03 -3.27
CA VAL A 98 -0.08 12.11 -2.15
C VAL A 98 0.99 11.09 -2.53
N SER A 99 0.92 10.51 -3.73
CA SER A 99 1.92 9.54 -4.20
C SER A 99 3.33 10.15 -4.28
N ASP A 100 3.45 11.44 -4.61
CA ASP A 100 4.71 12.17 -4.57
C ASP A 100 5.22 12.38 -3.14
N LYS A 101 4.33 12.65 -2.18
CA LYS A 101 4.69 12.73 -0.75
C LYS A 101 5.21 11.38 -0.24
N VAL A 102 4.57 10.27 -0.62
CA VAL A 102 5.00 8.92 -0.29
C VAL A 102 6.40 8.64 -0.85
N ASN A 103 6.64 8.97 -2.12
CA ASN A 103 7.95 8.81 -2.74
C ASN A 103 9.05 9.62 -2.04
N ARG A 104 8.77 10.88 -1.68
CA ARG A 104 9.71 11.71 -0.90
C ARG A 104 10.02 11.09 0.46
N ARG A 105 9.01 10.59 1.17
CA ARG A 105 9.21 9.94 2.47
C ARG A 105 10.02 8.64 2.34
N ALA A 106 9.73 7.81 1.34
CA ALA A 106 10.51 6.61 1.07
C ALA A 106 12.00 6.92 0.81
N ASN A 107 12.28 7.97 0.05
CA ASN A 107 13.66 8.43 -0.17
C ASN A 107 14.33 8.95 1.10
N SER A 108 13.58 9.63 1.98
CA SER A 108 14.08 10.06 3.29
C SER A 108 14.46 8.85 4.15
N TYR A 109 13.55 7.88 4.31
CA TYR A 109 13.81 6.66 5.07
C TYR A 109 14.96 5.84 4.48
N LYS A 110 15.08 5.74 3.15
CA LYS A 110 16.22 5.09 2.50
C LYS A 110 17.56 5.75 2.89
N LYS A 111 17.60 7.08 2.97
CA LYS A 111 18.80 7.81 3.40
C LYS A 111 19.08 7.61 4.89
N GLN A 112 18.04 7.64 5.72
CA GLN A 112 18.17 7.42 7.16
C GLN A 112 18.67 6.01 7.48
N LEU A 113 18.07 4.98 6.87
CA LEU A 113 18.49 3.58 7.06
C LEU A 113 19.95 3.35 6.65
N LYS A 114 20.41 3.96 5.56
CA LYS A 114 21.82 3.92 5.15
C LYS A 114 22.76 4.54 6.20
N ARG A 115 22.31 5.57 6.91
CA ARG A 115 23.10 6.28 7.94
C ARG A 115 23.03 5.61 9.30
N CYS A 116 21.94 4.91 9.61
CA CYS A 116 21.74 4.22 10.87
C CYS A 116 22.65 2.99 11.04
N GLY A 117 23.40 2.58 10.01
CA GLY A 117 24.50 1.62 10.14
C GLY A 117 24.05 0.27 10.69
N ARG A 118 23.29 -0.48 9.88
CA ARG A 118 23.25 -1.96 9.76
C ARG A 118 21.97 -2.37 9.03
N ALA A 119 22.14 -2.94 7.84
CA ALA A 119 21.45 -4.15 7.43
C ALA A 119 22.56 -5.16 7.10
#